data_AF-A0A3N5XFM7-F1
#
_entry.id   AF-A0A3N5XFM7-F1
#
_cell.length_a   1.000
_cell.length_b   1.000
_cell.length_c   1.000
_cell.angle_alpha   90.00
_cell.angle_beta   90.00
_cell.angle_gamma   90.00
#
_symmetry.space_group_name_H-M   'P 1'
#
loop_
_entity.id
_entity.type
_entity.pdbx_description
1 polymer ?
#
loop_
_entity_poly.entity_id
_entity_poly.type
_entity_poly.pdbx_seq_one_letter_code
_entity_poly.pdbx_strand_id
1 'polypeptide(L)' 'MRAKSLQGYLSVLTRFFHRRNIDEDSKLRYLDVRESLEVESDQPMPVQADGEVIGKTPVRVKMVPKALRVIVPMKEIKK' A
#
# COMPACT_ATOMS: atom_id res chain seq x y z
N MET A 1 12.85 31.36 -5.49
CA MET A 1 13.35 30.93 -6.81
C MET A 1 14.79 30.43 -6.70
N ARG A 2 15.05 29.13 -6.90
CA ARG A 2 16.38 28.58 -7.25
C ARG A 2 16.20 27.14 -7.77
N ALA A 3 16.32 26.98 -9.09
CA ALA A 3 16.27 25.69 -9.79
C ALA A 3 17.59 24.93 -9.60
N LYS A 4 17.56 23.69 -9.09
CA LYS A 4 18.63 22.65 -9.15
C LYS A 4 17.96 21.30 -8.84
N SER A 5 18.06 20.20 -9.59
CA SER A 5 19.01 19.75 -10.61
C SER A 5 18.36 18.63 -11.44
N LEU A 6 18.51 18.67 -12.77
CA LEU A 6 18.12 17.59 -13.69
C LEU A 6 18.81 16.25 -13.36
N GLN A 7 19.98 16.29 -12.70
CA GLN A 7 20.66 15.08 -12.23
C GLN A 7 19.91 14.38 -11.10
N GLY A 8 19.06 15.11 -10.35
CA GLY A 8 18.21 14.51 -9.32
C GLY A 8 17.20 13.53 -9.91
N TYR A 9 16.56 13.90 -11.03
CA TYR A 9 15.65 13.00 -11.75
C TYR A 9 16.37 11.79 -12.35
N LEU A 10 17.59 11.99 -12.86
CA LEU A 10 18.41 10.89 -13.38
C LEU A 10 18.73 9.85 -12.30
N SER A 11 18.97 10.28 -11.05
CA SER A 11 19.22 9.38 -9.92
C SER A 11 17.99 8.55 -9.49
N VAL A 12 16.78 9.07 -9.75
CA VAL A 12 15.54 8.32 -9.47
C VAL A 12 15.36 7.21 -10.51
N LEU A 13 15.65 7.51 -11.78
CA LEU A 13 15.56 6.53 -12.87
C LEU A 13 16.57 5.37 -12.73
N THR A 14 17.79 5.66 -12.27
CA THR A 14 18.80 4.60 -12.03
C THR A 14 18.41 3.65 -10.89
N ARG A 15 17.56 4.09 -9.95
CA ARG A 15 17.01 3.28 -8.86
C ARG A 15 15.98 2.26 -9.34
N PHE A 16 15.25 2.57 -10.43
CA PHE A 16 14.36 1.62 -11.09
C PHE A 16 15.12 0.55 -11.90
N PHE A 17 16.27 0.92 -12.48
CA PHE A 17 17.09 -0.01 -13.26
C PHE A 17 17.91 -0.98 -12.39
N HIS A 18 18.28 -0.58 -11.18
CA HIS A 18 18.96 -1.47 -10.24
C HIS A 18 17.97 -2.33 -9.48
N ARG A 19 17.51 -3.40 -10.15
CA ARG A 19 16.85 -4.56 -9.54
C ARG A 19 17.84 -5.31 -8.64
N ARG A 20 18.24 -4.72 -7.52
CA ARG A 20 19.10 -5.31 -6.49
C ARG A 20 18.24 -5.71 -5.29
N ASN A 21 18.03 -7.01 -5.13
CA ASN A 21 17.80 -7.75 -3.89
C ASN A 21 16.99 -7.01 -2.80
N ILE A 22 15.66 -7.01 -2.97
CA ILE A 22 14.69 -6.75 -1.88
C ILE A 22 14.59 -8.05 -1.05
N ASP A 23 15.69 -8.51 -0.48
CA ASP A 23 15.71 -9.74 0.35
C ASP A 23 16.14 -9.46 1.79
N GLU A 24 16.35 -8.19 2.18
CA GLU A 24 16.91 -7.85 3.51
C GLU A 24 16.19 -6.72 4.26
N ASP A 25 14.93 -6.42 3.95
CA ASP A 25 14.18 -5.46 4.76
C ASP A 25 13.62 -6.12 6.04
N SER A 26 14.54 -6.40 6.98
CA SER A 26 14.31 -7.00 8.32
C SER A 26 13.23 -6.31 9.16
N LYS A 27 12.80 -5.11 8.75
CA LYS A 27 11.78 -4.31 9.44
C LYS A 27 10.37 -4.52 8.91
N LEU A 28 10.18 -5.28 7.83
CA LEU A 28 8.88 -5.45 7.23
C LEU A 28 8.17 -6.68 7.82
N ARG A 29 7.05 -6.43 8.50
CA ARG A 29 6.22 -7.48 9.10
C ARG A 29 4.92 -7.62 8.31
N TYR A 30 4.65 -8.83 7.83
CA TYR A 30 3.38 -9.20 7.24
C TYR A 30 2.52 -9.89 8.29
N LEU A 31 1.30 -9.39 8.48
CA LEU A 31 0.33 -9.96 9.41
C LEU A 31 -0.94 -10.32 8.65
N ASP A 32 -1.31 -11.59 8.64
CA ASP A 32 -2.56 -12.07 8.06
C ASP A 32 -3.71 -11.92 9.06
N VAL A 33 -4.67 -11.04 8.76
CA VAL A 33 -5.83 -10.77 9.62
C VAL A 33 -7.10 -11.32 8.95
N ARG A 34 -7.86 -12.16 9.67
CA ARG A 34 -9.07 -12.81 9.14
C ARG A 34 -10.39 -12.17 9.55
N GLU A 35 -10.40 -11.41 10.65
CA GLU A 35 -11.65 -10.87 11.22
C GLU A 35 -11.57 -9.36 11.44
N SER A 36 -10.67 -8.88 12.31
CA SER A 36 -10.54 -7.45 12.59
C SER A 36 -9.16 -7.10 13.12
N LEU A 37 -8.78 -5.84 12.97
CA LEU A 37 -7.59 -5.23 13.55
C LEU A 37 -7.87 -3.80 13.99
N GLU A 38 -7.04 -3.30 14.89
CA GLU A 38 -7.02 -1.90 15.34
C GLU A 38 -5.61 -1.35 15.17
N VAL A 39 -5.50 -0.16 14.59
CA VAL A 39 -4.23 0.54 14.38
C VAL A 39 -4.27 1.82 15.18
N GLU A 40 -3.32 1.93 16.09
CA GLU A 40 -3.12 3.09 16.95
C GLU A 40 -1.76 3.73 16.68
N SER A 41 -1.63 5.02 17.01
CA SER A 41 -0.37 5.73 16.94
C SER A 41 -0.33 6.82 18.01
N ASP A 42 0.87 7.13 18.51
CA ASP A 42 1.06 8.14 19.56
C ASP A 42 0.52 9.52 19.16
N GLN A 43 0.67 9.87 17.88
CA GLN A 43 0.07 11.06 17.29
C GLN A 43 -1.00 10.68 16.27
N PRO A 44 -2.18 11.33 16.25
CA PRO A 44 -3.21 11.04 15.26
C PRO A 44 -2.72 11.28 13.83
N MET A 45 -2.64 10.20 13.05
CA MET A 45 -2.17 10.22 11.65
C MET A 45 -3.37 10.10 10.70
N PRO A 46 -3.37 10.81 9.57
CA PRO A 46 -4.43 10.66 8.56
C PRO A 46 -4.44 9.24 7.99
N VAL A 47 -5.64 8.65 7.88
CA VAL A 47 -5.87 7.31 7.32
C VAL A 47 -6.50 7.47 5.94
N GLN A 48 -5.96 6.76 4.95
CA GLN A 48 -6.43 6.80 3.56
C GLN A 48 -6.94 5.43 3.12
N ALA A 49 -8.08 5.41 2.42
CA ALA A 49 -8.66 4.23 1.78
C ALA A 49 -9.18 4.61 0.39
N ASP A 50 -8.96 3.74 -0.61
CA ASP A 50 -9.40 3.93 -2.00
C ASP A 50 -9.05 5.30 -2.63
N GLY A 51 -7.93 5.90 -2.18
CA GLY A 51 -7.47 7.20 -2.65
C GLY A 51 -8.02 8.41 -1.87
N GLU A 52 -8.90 8.21 -0.91
CA GLU A 52 -9.52 9.27 -0.11
C GLU A 52 -9.13 9.21 1.36
N VAL A 53 -9.07 10.36 2.03
CA VAL A 53 -8.81 10.43 3.48
C VAL A 53 -10.11 10.17 4.23
N ILE A 54 -10.13 9.11 5.04
CA ILE A 54 -11.34 8.64 5.75
C ILE A 54 -11.37 9.02 7.24
N GLY A 55 -10.28 9.54 7.79
CA GLY A 55 -10.19 9.91 9.20
C GLY A 55 -8.76 10.01 9.70
N LYS A 56 -8.59 9.84 11.02
CA LYS A 56 -7.28 9.75 11.68
C LYS A 56 -7.23 8.53 12.60
N THR A 57 -6.04 8.05 12.92
CA THR A 57 -5.85 7.02 13.95
C THR A 57 -6.35 7.51 15.33
N PRO A 58 -6.88 6.62 16.18
CA PRO A 58 -7.00 5.17 15.99
C PRO A 58 -8.07 4.78 14.96
N VAL A 59 -7.84 3.68 14.25
CA VAL A 59 -8.80 3.12 13.27
C VAL A 59 -9.00 1.63 13.48
N ARG A 60 -10.25 1.20 13.42
CA ARG A 60 -10.65 -0.21 13.48
C ARG A 60 -11.08 -0.69 12.11
N VAL A 61 -10.50 -1.79 11.65
CA VAL A 61 -10.79 -2.42 10.36
C VAL A 61 -11.42 -3.78 10.61
N LYS A 62 -12.50 -4.10 9.89
CA LYS A 62 -13.19 -5.39 9.94
C LYS A 62 -13.28 -6.00 8.55
N MET A 63 -12.94 -7.28 8.45
CA MET A 63 -13.11 -8.08 7.25
C MET A 63 -14.54 -8.56 7.14
N VAL A 64 -15.21 -8.20 6.05
CA VAL A 64 -16.57 -8.66 5.73
C VAL A 64 -16.49 -9.56 4.48
N PRO A 65 -16.36 -10.89 4.66
CA PRO A 65 -16.20 -11.80 3.54
C PRO A 65 -17.48 -11.81 2.70
N LYS A 66 -17.33 -11.81 1.36
CA LYS A 66 -18.44 -11.83 0.40
C LYS A 66 -19.42 -10.64 0.58
N ALA A 67 -18.94 -9.48 1.03
CA ALA A 67 -19.75 -8.28 1.23
C ALA A 67 -20.49 -7.82 -0.03
N LEU A 68 -19.90 -8.03 -1.20
CA LEU A 68 -20.42 -7.57 -2.47
C LEU A 68 -20.55 -8.74 -3.47
N ARG A 69 -21.62 -8.69 -4.28
CA ARG A 69 -21.74 -9.50 -5.50
C ARG A 69 -21.25 -8.66 -6.67
N VAL A 70 -20.24 -9.15 -7.38
CA VAL A 70 -19.60 -8.41 -8.47
C VAL A 70 -19.67 -9.24 -9.75
N ILE A 71 -19.98 -8.59 -10.88
CA ILE A 71 -19.91 -9.20 -12.20
C ILE A 71 -18.44 -9.24 -12.62
N VAL A 72 -17.92 -10.43 -12.91
CA VAL A 72 -16.55 -10.64 -13.37
C VAL A 72 -16.56 -11.26 -14.77
N PRO A 73 -15.55 -11.01 -15.62
CA PRO A 73 -15.46 -11.65 -16.92
C PRO A 73 -15.39 -13.18 -16.77
N MET A 74 -15.98 -13.89 -17.72
CA MET A 74 -15.84 -15.35 -17.77
C MET A 74 -14.37 -15.70 -17.99
N LYS A 75 -13.82 -16.56 -17.13
CA LYS A 75 -12.43 -16.99 -17.21
C LYS A 75 -12.24 -17.74 -18.53
N GLU A 76 -11.40 -17.22 -19.43
CA GLU A 76 -10.94 -18.02 -20.56
C GLU A 76 -10.12 -19.19 -20.00
N ILE A 77 -10.63 -20.40 -20.20
CA ILE A 77 -9.87 -21.62 -19.93
C ILE A 77 -8.80 -21.68 -21.02
N LYS A 78 -7.56 -21.28 -20.69
CA LYS A 78 -6.42 -21.57 -21.56
C LYS A 78 -6.26 -23.09 -21.62
N LYS A 79 -6.54 -23.67 -22.79
CA LYS A 79 -6.21 -25.05 -23.14
C LYS A 79 -4.70 -25.22 -23.24
#